data_AF-A0A5A5TY48-F1
#
_entry.id   AF-A0A5A5TY48-F1
#
_cell.length_a   1.000
_cell.length_b   1.000
_cell.length_c   1.000
_cell.angle_alpha   90.00
_cell.angle_beta   90.00
_cell.angle_gamma   90.00
#
_symmetry.space_group_name_H-M   'P 1'
#
loop_
_entity.id
_entity.type
_entity.pdbx_description
1 polymer ?
#
loop_
_entity_poly.entity_id
_entity_poly.type
_entity_poly.pdbx_seq_one_letter_code
_entity_poly.pdbx_strand_id
1 'polypeptide(L)'
;MALIDRVKEVSKKNGYSLTDVAIKAGIGEKSIYAWTKREPTVATLQKVADVLHVSTDYLLGRTDDMNYSSISENKQIDLKDALNDEIMLAFDGRDIPETDKIKIREYIELLDLKRRSEHE
;
A
#
# COMPACT_ATOMS: atom_id res chain seq x y z
N MET A 1 21.09 1.64 5.31
CA MET A 1 20.22 0.87 6.23
C MET A 1 20.24 -0.59 5.79
N ALA A 2 20.38 -1.55 6.70
CA ALA A 2 20.33 -2.96 6.30
C ALA A 2 18.88 -3.41 6.08
N LEU A 3 18.67 -4.45 5.25
CA LEU A 3 17.36 -5.05 4.98
C LEU A 3 16.58 -5.35 6.27
N ILE A 4 17.26 -5.97 7.24
CA ILE A 4 16.67 -6.33 8.53
C ILE A 4 16.19 -5.12 9.34
N ASP A 5 16.85 -3.97 9.22
CA ASP A 5 16.47 -2.76 9.93
C ASP A 5 15.19 -2.16 9.33
N ARG A 6 15.06 -2.15 8.00
CA ARG A 6 13.81 -1.76 7.32
C ARG A 6 12.66 -2.68 7.68
N VAL A 7 12.89 -3.99 7.64
CA VAL A 7 11.86 -4.99 8.00
C VAL A 7 11.40 -4.75 9.45
N LYS A 8 12.32 -4.53 10.39
CA LYS A 8 11.99 -4.20 11.79
C LYS A 8 11.16 -2.92 11.91
N GLU A 9 11.55 -1.87 11.19
CA GLU A 9 10.85 -0.59 11.24
C GLU A 9 9.41 -0.71 10.74
N VAL A 10 9.20 -1.34 9.58
CA VAL A 10 7.86 -1.53 9.00
C VAL A 10 7.03 -2.48 9.87
N SER A 11 7.63 -3.55 10.38
CA SER A 11 6.94 -4.48 11.30
C SER A 11 6.43 -3.75 12.52
N LYS A 12 7.26 -2.88 13.13
CA LYS A 12 6.87 -2.05 14.27
C LYS A 12 5.76 -1.07 13.93
N LYS A 13 5.82 -0.43 12.76
CA LYS A 13 4.76 0.46 12.25
C LYS A 13 3.42 -0.28 12.09
N ASN A 14 3.47 -1.54 11.67
CA ASN A 14 2.28 -2.40 11.50
C ASN A 14 1.85 -3.15 12.79
N GLY A 15 2.51 -2.90 13.93
CA GLY A 15 2.19 -3.55 15.21
C GLY A 15 2.58 -5.04 15.30
N TYR A 16 3.48 -5.51 14.44
CA TYR A 16 3.93 -6.90 14.40
C TYR A 16 5.34 -7.06 14.97
N SER A 17 5.59 -8.20 15.64
CA SER A 17 6.95 -8.66 15.88
C SER A 17 7.52 -9.32 14.62
N LEU A 18 8.86 -9.43 14.54
CA LEU A 18 9.49 -10.15 13.43
C LEU A 18 9.04 -11.62 13.36
N THR A 19 8.79 -12.23 14.52
CA THR A 19 8.27 -13.59 14.60
C THR A 19 6.86 -13.68 14.00
N ASP A 20 5.99 -12.70 14.29
CA ASP A 20 4.63 -12.66 13.73
C ASP A 20 4.66 -12.52 12.21
N VAL A 21 5.55 -11.66 11.69
CA VAL A 21 5.73 -11.49 10.24
C VAL A 21 6.23 -12.78 9.60
N ALA A 22 7.16 -13.48 10.23
CA ALA A 22 7.66 -14.77 9.74
C ALA A 22 6.55 -15.83 9.68
N ILE A 23 5.74 -15.93 10.74
CA ILE A 23 4.60 -16.86 10.82
C ILE A 23 3.57 -16.52 9.74
N LYS A 24 3.19 -15.24 9.62
CA LYS A 24 2.23 -14.76 8.60
C LYS A 24 2.75 -14.96 7.18
N ALA A 25 4.06 -14.83 6.96
CA ALA A 25 4.71 -15.08 5.68
C ALA A 25 4.87 -16.58 5.38
N GLY A 26 4.54 -17.47 6.32
CA GLY A 26 4.71 -18.92 6.15
C GLY A 26 6.17 -19.33 6.00
N ILE A 27 7.09 -18.65 6.70
CA ILE A 27 8.51 -18.98 6.77
C ILE A 27 8.89 -19.37 8.21
N GLY A 28 10.08 -19.94 8.39
CA GLY A 28 10.55 -20.29 9.74
C GLY A 28 10.60 -19.06 10.65
N GLU A 29 10.12 -19.19 11.89
CA GLU A 29 10.01 -18.09 12.87
C GLU A 29 11.30 -17.29 13.06
N LYS A 30 12.44 -17.98 12.98
CA LYS A 30 13.78 -17.39 13.16
C LYS A 30 14.46 -16.99 11.85
N SER A 31 13.82 -17.25 10.69
CA SER A 31 14.42 -17.03 9.38
C SER A 31 14.74 -15.57 9.11
N ILE A 32 13.88 -14.64 9.54
CA ILE A 32 14.09 -13.20 9.33
C ILE A 32 15.34 -12.69 10.06
N TYR A 33 15.65 -13.22 11.26
CA TYR A 33 16.84 -12.82 12.01
C TYR A 33 18.16 -13.22 11.32
N ALA A 34 18.12 -14.22 10.43
CA ALA A 34 19.29 -14.61 9.66
C ALA A 34 19.64 -13.59 8.55
N TRP A 35 18.73 -12.66 8.22
CA TRP A 35 18.90 -11.70 7.13
C TRP A 35 19.99 -10.64 7.38
N THR A 36 20.51 -10.57 8.61
CA THR A 36 21.73 -9.80 8.93
C THR A 36 22.99 -10.43 8.34
N LYS A 37 23.01 -11.76 8.16
CA LYS A 37 24.21 -12.53 7.76
C LYS A 37 24.04 -13.27 6.43
N ARG A 38 22.81 -13.49 5.99
CA ARG A 38 22.47 -14.26 4.79
C ARG A 38 21.35 -13.58 4.04
N GLU A 39 21.47 -13.50 2.73
CA GLU A 39 20.40 -12.92 1.92
C GLU A 39 19.19 -13.87 1.86
N PRO A 40 17.94 -13.35 1.95
CA PRO A 40 16.77 -14.15 1.68
C PRO A 40 16.71 -14.59 0.22
N THR A 41 15.99 -15.68 -0.02
CA THR A 41 15.55 -15.98 -1.39
C THR A 41 14.52 -14.95 -1.84
N VAL A 42 14.41 -14.75 -3.15
CA VAL A 42 13.40 -13.87 -3.76
C VAL A 42 11.99 -14.23 -3.27
N ALA A 43 11.67 -15.53 -3.23
CA ALA A 43 10.37 -16.01 -2.76
C ALA A 43 10.07 -15.65 -1.30
N THR A 44 11.06 -15.78 -0.41
CA THR A 44 10.91 -15.42 1.00
C THR A 44 10.84 -13.92 1.22
N LEU A 45 11.58 -13.14 0.44
CA LEU A 45 11.54 -11.67 0.50
C LEU A 45 10.16 -11.16 0.07
N GLN A 46 9.62 -11.70 -1.03
CA GLN A 46 8.29 -11.35 -1.53
C GLN A 46 7.21 -11.62 -0.48
N LYS A 47 7.18 -12.82 0.11
CA LYS A 47 6.19 -13.18 1.15
C LYS A 47 6.20 -12.22 2.35
N VAL A 48 7.40 -11.79 2.78
CA VAL A 48 7.52 -10.82 3.88
C VAL A 48 7.07 -9.43 3.45
N ALA A 49 7.39 -9.01 2.22
CA ALA A 49 6.92 -7.76 1.65
C ALA A 49 5.39 -7.71 1.56
N ASP A 50 4.76 -8.80 1.13
CA ASP A 50 3.29 -8.94 1.03
C ASP A 50 2.61 -8.80 2.40
N VAL A 51 3.15 -9.45 3.45
CA VAL A 51 2.65 -9.36 4.83
C VAL A 51 2.79 -7.95 5.40
N LEU A 52 3.88 -7.27 5.04
CA LEU A 52 4.15 -5.92 5.48
C LEU A 52 3.46 -4.85 4.62
N HIS A 53 2.78 -5.27 3.53
CA HIS A 53 2.18 -4.41 2.54
C HIS A 53 3.17 -3.36 2.03
N VAL A 54 4.37 -3.80 1.64
CA VAL A 54 5.42 -2.96 1.05
C VAL A 54 6.00 -3.61 -0.19
N SER A 55 6.70 -2.85 -1.03
CA SER A 55 7.46 -3.39 -2.15
C SER A 55 8.76 -4.06 -1.67
N THR A 56 9.23 -5.05 -2.42
CA THR A 56 10.56 -5.64 -2.19
C THR A 56 11.67 -4.61 -2.44
N ASP A 57 11.46 -3.68 -3.37
CA ASP A 57 12.38 -2.57 -3.66
C ASP A 57 12.49 -1.59 -2.48
N TYR A 58 11.41 -1.33 -1.74
CA TYR A 58 11.45 -0.59 -0.49
C TYR A 58 12.29 -1.32 0.56
N LEU A 59 12.03 -2.62 0.78
CA LEU A 59 12.79 -3.42 1.75
C LEU A 59 14.28 -3.47 1.42
N LEU A 60 14.63 -3.58 0.13
CA LEU A 60 16.01 -3.56 -0.35
C LEU A 60 16.63 -2.16 -0.38
N GLY A 61 15.81 -1.11 -0.29
CA GLY A 61 16.26 0.28 -0.29
C GLY A 61 16.61 0.87 -1.62
N ARG A 62 16.00 0.35 -2.68
CA ARG A 62 16.08 0.92 -4.01
C ARG A 62 15.13 2.11 -4.18
N THR A 63 14.14 2.23 -3.29
CA THR A 63 13.20 3.35 -3.21
C THR A 63 12.88 3.67 -1.74
N ASP A 64 12.49 4.91 -1.47
CA ASP A 64 11.90 5.34 -0.19
C ASP A 64 10.36 5.22 -0.20
N ASP A 65 9.76 4.94 -1.36
CA ASP A 65 8.32 4.67 -1.49
C ASP A 65 7.98 3.27 -0.99
N MET A 66 7.21 3.19 0.11
CA MET A 66 6.83 1.93 0.75
C MET A 66 6.13 0.96 -0.18
N ASN A 67 5.40 1.45 -1.18
CA ASN A 67 4.70 0.64 -2.16
C ASN A 67 4.85 1.28 -3.54
N TYR A 68 5.00 0.44 -4.58
CA TYR A 68 4.44 0.82 -5.88
C TYR A 68 2.96 1.01 -5.64
N SER A 69 2.37 2.14 -6.06
CA SER A 69 0.98 2.54 -5.84
C SER A 69 -0.04 1.44 -6.20
N SER A 70 -0.16 0.45 -5.31
CA SER A 70 -1.08 -0.67 -5.39
C SER A 70 -2.15 -0.35 -4.37
N ILE A 71 -3.19 0.32 -4.85
CA ILE A 71 -4.51 0.35 -4.22
C ILE A 71 -4.80 -1.10 -3.78
N SER A 72 -4.74 -1.37 -2.47
CA SER A 72 -4.99 -2.72 -1.97
C SER A 72 -6.45 -3.09 -2.25
N GLU A 73 -6.68 -4.31 -2.71
CA GLU A 73 -7.96 -4.80 -3.24
C GLU A 73 -9.16 -4.70 -2.28
N ASN A 74 -8.98 -4.31 -1.02
CA ASN A 74 -10.06 -4.17 -0.03
C ASN A 74 -10.06 -2.83 0.73
N LYS A 75 -9.33 -1.80 0.26
CA LYS A 75 -9.49 -0.46 0.83
C LYS A 75 -10.63 0.23 0.10
N GLN A 76 -11.76 0.40 0.76
CA GLN A 76 -12.81 1.29 0.29
C GLN A 76 -12.20 2.70 0.30
N ILE A 77 -11.82 3.19 -0.89
CA ILE A 77 -11.32 4.56 -1.04
C ILE A 77 -12.55 5.44 -1.14
N ASP A 78 -12.69 6.39 -0.24
CA ASP A 78 -13.67 7.44 -0.41
C ASP A 78 -13.26 8.27 -1.64
N LEU A 79 -14.12 8.31 -2.65
CA LEU A 79 -13.84 9.06 -3.87
C LEU A 79 -13.69 10.56 -3.59
N LYS A 80 -14.29 11.09 -2.51
CA LYS A 80 -14.08 12.47 -2.08
C LYS A 80 -12.63 12.68 -1.64
N ASP A 81 -12.09 11.76 -0.85
CA ASP A 81 -10.70 11.81 -0.39
C ASP A 81 -9.73 11.64 -1.56
N ALA A 82 -10.04 10.74 -2.50
CA ALA A 82 -9.24 10.55 -3.70
C ALA A 82 -9.18 11.79 -4.61
N LEU A 83 -10.24 12.60 -4.62
CA LEU A 83 -10.33 13.82 -5.41
C LEU A 83 -9.76 15.06 -4.69
N ASN A 84 -9.23 14.94 -3.46
CA ASN A 84 -8.73 16.06 -2.65
C ASN A 84 -7.21 16.31 -2.78
N ASP A 85 -6.64 16.10 -3.97
CA ASP A 85 -5.23 16.37 -4.33
C ASP A 85 -4.14 15.62 -3.56
N GLU A 86 -4.48 14.86 -2.51
CA GLU A 86 -3.55 13.99 -1.79
C GLU A 86 -3.19 12.70 -2.57
N ILE A 87 -3.94 12.37 -3.62
CA ILE A 87 -3.74 11.16 -4.44
C ILE A 87 -3.58 11.55 -5.92
N MET A 88 -2.52 11.04 -6.56
CA MET A 88 -2.35 11.14 -8.01
C MET A 88 -3.38 10.24 -8.70
N LEU A 89 -4.33 10.86 -9.39
CA LEU A 89 -5.37 10.17 -10.15
C LEU A 89 -5.00 10.11 -11.63
N ALA A 90 -5.09 8.92 -12.21
CA ALA A 90 -4.94 8.70 -13.64
C ALA A 90 -6.15 7.97 -14.21
N PHE A 91 -6.55 8.35 -15.44
CA PHE A 91 -7.55 7.66 -16.24
C PHE A 91 -6.91 7.25 -17.56
N ASP A 92 -7.00 5.96 -17.91
CA ASP A 92 -6.37 5.42 -19.12
C ASP A 92 -4.84 5.68 -19.17
N GLY A 93 -4.19 5.59 -18.00
CA GLY A 93 -2.75 5.81 -17.85
C GLY A 93 -2.30 7.27 -18.02
N ARG A 94 -3.23 8.23 -18.13
CA ARG A 94 -2.94 9.67 -18.18
C ARG A 94 -3.40 10.36 -16.91
N ASP A 95 -2.59 11.29 -16.43
CA ASP A 95 -2.93 12.12 -15.28
C ASP A 95 -4.21 12.90 -15.56
N ILE A 96 -5.11 12.91 -14.58
CA ILE A 96 -6.34 13.69 -14.65
C ILE A 96 -6.01 15.12 -14.23
N PRO A 97 -6.18 16.12 -15.10
CA PRO A 97 -5.92 17.52 -14.74
C PRO A 97 -6.92 18.01 -13.69
N GLU A 98 -6.50 19.01 -12.91
CA GLU A 98 -7.32 19.60 -11.83
C GLU A 98 -8.72 20.03 -12.30
N THR A 99 -8.80 20.59 -13.50
CA THR A 99 -10.06 21.03 -14.11
C THR A 99 -11.06 19.89 -14.31
N ASP A 100 -10.57 18.68 -14.56
CA ASP A 100 -11.41 17.51 -14.78
C ASP A 100 -11.73 16.80 -13.46
N LYS A 101 -10.83 16.82 -12.47
CA LYS A 101 -11.15 16.38 -11.11
C LYS A 101 -12.34 17.12 -10.51
N ILE A 102 -12.42 18.44 -10.73
CA ILE A 102 -13.54 19.27 -10.27
C ILE A 102 -14.87 18.79 -10.89
N LYS A 103 -14.89 18.56 -12.22
CA LYS A 103 -16.09 18.08 -12.92
C LYS A 103 -16.51 16.69 -12.44
N ILE A 104 -15.55 15.81 -12.22
CA ILE A 104 -15.79 14.46 -11.69
C ILE A 104 -16.44 14.55 -10.30
N ARG A 105 -15.92 15.44 -9.43
CA ARG A 105 -16.47 15.68 -8.09
C ARG A 105 -17.94 16.14 -8.16
N GLU A 106 -18.22 17.18 -8.96
CA GLU A 106 -19.59 17.70 -9.14
C GLU A 106 -20.56 16.63 -9.64
N TYR A 107 -20.12 15.80 -10.60
CA TYR A 107 -20.96 14.74 -11.15
C TYR A 107 -21.29 13.66 -10.10
N ILE A 108 -20.32 13.27 -9.27
CA ILE A 108 -20.53 12.30 -8.19
C ILE A 108 -21.52 12.85 -7.15
N GLU A 109 -21.40 14.13 -6.78
CA GLU A 109 -22.32 14.76 -5.84
C GLU A 109 -23.76 14.81 -6.37
N LEU A 110 -23.93 15.11 -7.67
CA LEU A 110 -25.24 15.06 -8.32
C LEU A 110 -25.86 13.65 -8.27
N LEU A 111 -25.06 12.61 -8.51
CA LEU A 111 -25.55 11.23 -8.43
C LEU A 111 -25.95 10.85 -6.99
N ASP A 112 -25.22 11.33 -5.98
CA ASP A 112 -25.56 11.08 -4.58
C ASP A 112 -26.86 11.80 -4.18
N LEU A 113 -27.05 13.05 -4.63
CA LEU A 113 -28.29 13.80 -4.46
C LEU A 113 -29.48 13.08 -5.11
N LYS A 114 -29.31 12.59 -6.33
CA LYS A 114 -30.36 11.86 -7.03
C LYS A 114 -30.76 10.58 -6.29
N ARG A 115 -29.78 9.81 -5.82
CA ARG A 115 -30.02 8.61 -5.01
C ARG A 115 -30.80 8.94 -3.73
N ARG A 116 -30.48 10.04 -3.05
CA ARG A 116 -31.21 10.48 -1.86
C ARG A 116 -32.65 10.89 -2.17
N SER A 117 -32.87 11.58 -3.29
CA SER A 117 -34.23 11.99 -3.72
C SER A 117 -35.12 10.83 -4.19
N GLU A 118 -34.55 9.69 -4.59
CA GLU A 118 -35.31 8.48 -4.96
C GLU A 118 -35.72 7.63 -3.75
N HIS A 119 -35.18 7.91 -2.57
CA HIS A 119 -35.44 7.20 -1.31
C HIS A 119 -36.30 8.01 -0.33
N GLU A 120 -36.89 9.12 -0.77
CA GLU A 120 -37.83 9.98 -0.04
C GLU A 120 -39.23 9.91 -0.70
#